data_AF-A0A927H2E1-F1
#
_entry.id   AF-A0A927H2E1-F1
#
_cell.length_a   1.000
_cell.length_b   1.000
_cell.length_c   1.000
_cell.angle_alpha   90.00
_cell.angle_beta   90.00
_cell.angle_gamma   90.00
#
_symmetry.space_group_name_H-M   'P 1'
#
loop_
_entity.id
_entity.type
_entity.pdbx_description
1 polymer ?
#
loop_
_entity_poly.entity_id
_entity_poly.type
_entity_poly.pdbx_seq_one_letter_code
_entity_poly.pdbx_strand_id
1 'polypeptide(L)'
;MERTQQEEGTEAIHAAPAPAEENAAETENTAAVVAATVQPASASEEEKAVISRQIASKWVKNSVLQQDPRVSQHIPETRFFSPANVSTMLSRYGKVVLKPVVGTGGVGVIMVIRTGAGYTIRHKRKVTRCRNFRSMMAAIGAIRRRRSYLVQRGISLASIRGRPIDYRVKVVKQNHVWVTRAMVGRLANPGFFVTNLCRGGTMLSSTEGIRRSLPKAAVRRKKQEMRNVTRISTQLLERHFPGVGQLGFDYGFDRSGKLWIFEVNTRPH
;
A
#
# COMPACT_ATOMS: atom_id res chain seq x y z
N MET A 1 9.39 -43.70 -56.16
CA MET A 1 10.85 -43.51 -56.25
C MET A 1 11.27 -42.73 -55.03
N GLU A 2 12.16 -43.18 -54.13
CA GLU A 2 12.68 -44.52 -53.78
C GLU A 2 13.27 -44.37 -52.35
N ARG A 3 13.05 -45.32 -51.42
CA ARG A 3 14.06 -46.30 -50.89
C ARG A 3 15.35 -45.65 -50.35
N THR A 4 15.93 -46.03 -49.20
CA THR A 4 15.92 -47.30 -48.41
C THR A 4 16.38 -46.99 -46.95
N GLN A 5 15.75 -47.53 -45.89
CA GLN A 5 16.17 -48.66 -44.99
C GLN A 5 17.35 -48.37 -44.00
N GLN A 6 17.12 -48.48 -42.67
CA GLN A 6 17.54 -49.56 -41.72
C GLN A 6 18.97 -49.33 -41.14
N GLU A 7 19.47 -49.84 -40.00
CA GLU A 7 19.17 -50.85 -38.95
C GLU A 7 19.93 -50.40 -37.65
N GLU A 8 19.78 -50.87 -36.39
CA GLU A 8 18.70 -51.53 -35.60
C GLU A 8 19.04 -51.38 -34.07
N GLY A 9 18.61 -52.26 -33.14
CA GLY A 9 19.19 -52.32 -31.77
C GLY A 9 18.29 -52.68 -30.56
N THR A 10 17.66 -53.85 -30.57
CA THR A 10 16.99 -54.53 -29.42
C THR A 10 18.03 -54.90 -28.32
N GLU A 11 17.76 -55.33 -27.06
CA GLU A 11 16.67 -56.12 -26.48
C GLU A 11 16.60 -56.05 -24.92
N ALA A 12 15.66 -56.78 -24.29
CA ALA A 12 15.48 -56.89 -22.83
C ALA A 12 16.49 -57.89 -22.18
N ILE A 13 16.36 -58.54 -21.01
CA ILE A 13 15.24 -59.16 -20.26
C ILE A 13 15.66 -59.34 -18.77
N HIS A 14 14.71 -59.74 -17.91
CA HIS A 14 14.83 -60.37 -16.57
C HIS A 14 15.00 -59.47 -15.33
N ALA A 15 14.50 -59.86 -14.14
CA ALA A 15 13.31 -60.63 -13.72
C ALA A 15 13.25 -60.58 -12.18
N ALA A 16 12.08 -60.41 -11.58
CA ALA A 16 11.90 -60.59 -10.13
C ALA A 16 11.66 -62.07 -9.79
N PRO A 17 12.02 -62.49 -8.57
CA PRO A 17 10.97 -62.98 -7.68
C PRO A 17 11.09 -62.47 -6.22
N ALA A 18 10.03 -62.69 -5.44
CA ALA A 18 9.91 -62.49 -4.00
C ALA A 18 9.65 -63.88 -3.34
N PRO A 19 9.26 -63.99 -2.05
CA PRO A 19 9.87 -63.51 -0.80
C PRO A 19 10.12 -64.65 0.23
N ALA A 20 10.68 -64.32 1.40
CA ALA A 20 10.64 -65.09 2.67
C ALA A 20 10.72 -64.05 3.82
N GLU A 21 9.84 -64.03 4.85
CA GLU A 21 9.87 -64.84 6.10
C GLU A 21 11.19 -64.68 6.90
N GLU A 22 11.21 -64.47 8.22
CA GLU A 22 10.31 -64.93 9.31
C GLU A 22 10.47 -64.07 10.61
N ASN A 23 9.66 -64.38 11.65
CA ASN A 23 9.72 -63.96 13.08
C ASN A 23 9.29 -62.49 13.41
N ALA A 24 8.28 -62.19 14.25
CA ALA A 24 7.70 -62.83 15.46
C ALA A 24 8.65 -62.83 16.67
N ALA A 25 8.27 -62.49 17.91
CA ALA A 25 6.98 -62.08 18.48
C ALA A 25 7.18 -61.18 19.73
N GLU A 26 6.07 -60.93 20.45
CA GLU A 26 5.95 -60.52 21.88
C GLU A 26 5.96 -59.01 22.21
N THR A 27 5.18 -58.50 23.16
CA THR A 27 3.94 -58.95 23.86
C THR A 27 3.14 -57.72 24.32
N GLU A 28 1.88 -57.90 24.70
CA GLU A 28 1.00 -56.85 25.22
C GLU A 28 1.44 -56.36 26.62
N ASN A 29 1.18 -55.08 26.95
CA ASN A 29 0.65 -54.75 28.27
C ASN A 29 -0.25 -53.51 28.23
N THR A 30 -1.23 -53.48 29.14
CA THR A 30 -2.47 -52.73 29.04
C THR A 30 -2.55 -51.61 30.08
N ALA A 31 -3.22 -50.53 29.69
CA ALA A 31 -3.66 -49.35 30.44
C ALA A 31 -3.50 -49.31 31.99
N ALA A 32 -2.94 -48.19 32.49
CA ALA A 32 -3.44 -47.54 33.71
C ALA A 32 -3.18 -46.02 33.76
N VAL A 33 -4.28 -45.29 33.62
CA VAL A 33 -4.56 -43.87 33.92
C VAL A 33 -3.65 -43.19 34.98
N VAL A 34 -3.02 -42.07 34.60
CA VAL A 34 -2.85 -40.90 35.50
C VAL A 34 -3.14 -39.61 34.71
N ALA A 35 -4.28 -38.98 34.99
CA ALA A 35 -4.65 -37.70 34.41
C ALA A 35 -3.92 -36.55 35.12
N ALA A 36 -2.73 -36.20 34.66
CA ALA A 36 -2.01 -35.00 35.10
C ALA A 36 -2.57 -33.75 34.39
N THR A 37 -3.60 -33.14 34.99
CA THR A 37 -4.17 -31.87 34.57
C THR A 37 -3.13 -30.75 34.69
N VAL A 38 -2.37 -30.48 33.62
CA VAL A 38 -1.62 -29.23 33.50
C VAL A 38 -2.63 -28.12 33.25
N GLN A 39 -2.86 -27.30 34.29
CA GLN A 39 -3.76 -26.17 34.22
C GLN A 39 -3.36 -25.21 33.09
N PRO A 40 -4.32 -24.60 32.38
CA PRO A 40 -4.01 -23.55 31.43
C PRO A 40 -3.35 -22.38 32.16
N ALA A 41 -2.29 -21.82 31.57
CA ALA A 41 -1.59 -20.67 32.14
C ALA A 41 -2.56 -19.50 32.35
N SER A 42 -2.89 -19.22 33.61
CA SER A 42 -3.77 -18.14 34.01
C SER A 42 -3.04 -16.80 33.95
N ALA A 43 -2.94 -16.24 32.75
CA ALA A 43 -2.59 -14.85 32.52
C ALA A 43 -3.41 -14.29 31.36
N SER A 44 -4.66 -13.91 31.67
CA SER A 44 -5.42 -12.97 30.84
C SER A 44 -4.79 -11.57 30.95
N GLU A 45 -3.57 -11.41 30.46
CA GLU A 45 -3.09 -10.09 30.08
C GLU A 45 -3.84 -9.71 28.81
N GLU A 46 -4.97 -9.03 28.99
CA GLU A 46 -5.44 -8.10 27.98
C GLU A 46 -4.24 -7.24 27.60
N GLU A 47 -3.80 -7.31 26.34
CA GLU A 47 -2.78 -6.43 25.77
C GLU A 47 -3.37 -5.01 25.77
N LYS A 48 -3.34 -4.35 26.95
CA LYS A 48 -3.93 -3.02 27.20
C LYS A 48 -3.40 -2.11 26.13
N ALA A 49 -4.26 -1.77 25.18
CA ALA A 49 -3.86 -1.18 23.92
C ALA A 49 -3.05 0.09 24.17
N VAL A 50 -1.72 -0.02 24.09
CA VAL A 50 -0.80 1.06 24.43
C VAL A 50 -1.21 2.27 23.62
N ILE A 51 -1.58 3.36 24.30
CA ILE A 51 -2.23 4.52 23.69
C ILE A 51 -1.23 5.21 22.77
N SER A 52 -1.16 4.73 21.53
CA SER A 52 -0.29 5.25 20.49
C SER A 52 -0.72 6.67 20.18
N ARG A 53 0.19 7.62 20.40
CA ARG A 53 0.01 9.05 20.08
C ARG A 53 -0.50 9.22 18.65
N GLN A 54 -1.49 10.09 18.47
CA GLN A 54 -2.12 10.32 17.18
C GLN A 54 -1.80 11.72 16.66
N ILE A 55 -1.24 11.81 15.45
CA ILE A 55 -0.92 13.07 14.79
C ILE A 55 -1.89 13.25 13.62
N ALA A 56 -2.92 14.08 13.83
CA ALA A 56 -4.03 14.25 12.89
C ALA A 56 -3.62 15.04 11.62
N SER A 57 -2.78 16.07 11.76
CA SER A 57 -2.38 16.96 10.67
C SER A 57 -1.48 16.27 9.66
N LYS A 58 -1.93 16.18 8.39
CA LYS A 58 -1.12 15.72 7.27
C LYS A 58 0.08 16.62 7.02
N TRP A 59 -0.07 17.93 7.21
CA TRP A 59 0.99 18.91 6.99
C TRP A 59 2.18 18.68 7.94
N VAL A 60 1.90 18.53 9.24
CA VAL A 60 2.93 18.34 10.27
C VAL A 60 3.77 17.09 10.01
N LYS A 61 3.12 15.96 9.69
CA LYS A 61 3.82 14.71 9.32
C LYS A 61 4.63 14.86 8.03
N ASN A 62 4.06 15.53 7.01
CA ASN A 62 4.75 15.76 5.74
C ASN A 62 5.99 16.64 5.91
N SER A 63 5.91 17.68 6.75
CA SER A 63 7.01 18.60 7.03
C SER A 63 8.19 17.89 7.68
N VAL A 64 7.94 16.98 8.63
CA VAL A 64 8.98 16.13 9.24
C VAL A 64 9.66 15.25 8.19
N LEU A 65 8.90 14.58 7.33
CA LEU A 65 9.46 13.69 6.30
C LEU A 65 10.22 14.47 5.20
N GLN A 66 9.95 15.76 5.02
CA GLN A 66 10.65 16.62 4.06
C GLN A 66 12.05 17.05 4.52
N GLN A 67 12.39 16.89 5.81
CA GLN A 67 13.70 17.26 6.35
C GLN A 67 14.84 16.32 5.91
N ASP A 68 14.53 15.08 5.52
CA ASP A 68 15.54 14.08 5.13
C ASP A 68 15.54 13.89 3.60
N PRO A 69 16.64 14.19 2.88
CA PRO A 69 16.74 14.03 1.43
C PRO A 69 16.46 12.62 0.91
N ARG A 70 16.65 11.59 1.74
CA ARG A 70 16.35 10.17 1.40
C ARG A 70 14.85 9.88 1.37
N VAL A 71 14.03 10.77 1.92
CA VAL A 71 12.56 10.65 1.99
C VAL A 71 11.88 11.76 1.19
N SER A 72 12.37 13.00 1.27
CA SER A 72 11.74 14.18 0.65
C SER A 72 11.60 14.06 -0.87
N GLN A 73 12.54 13.39 -1.54
CA GLN A 73 12.48 13.09 -2.98
C GLN A 73 11.27 12.22 -3.40
N HIS A 74 10.68 11.48 -2.45
CA HIS A 74 9.48 10.66 -2.63
C HIS A 74 8.19 11.42 -2.26
N ILE A 75 8.27 12.67 -1.79
CA ILE A 75 7.09 13.45 -1.40
C ILE A 75 6.66 14.34 -2.56
N PRO A 76 5.43 14.22 -3.09
CA PRO A 76 4.94 15.15 -4.10
C PRO A 76 4.86 16.56 -3.52
N GLU A 77 5.28 17.57 -4.29
CA GLU A 77 5.21 18.99 -3.86
C GLU A 77 3.82 19.29 -3.27
N THR A 78 3.81 19.84 -2.06
CA THR A 78 2.60 20.08 -1.27
C THR A 78 2.66 21.48 -0.68
N ARG A 79 1.58 22.24 -0.79
CA ARG A 79 1.42 23.59 -0.24
C ARG A 79 0.09 23.72 0.48
N PHE A 80 -0.08 24.75 1.31
CA PHE A 80 -1.40 25.15 1.80
C PHE A 80 -2.28 25.65 0.65
N PHE A 81 -3.59 25.41 0.76
CA PHE A 81 -4.57 25.89 -0.20
C PHE A 81 -4.70 27.41 -0.19
N SER A 82 -4.35 28.02 -1.32
CA SER A 82 -4.74 29.37 -1.73
C SER A 82 -5.07 29.35 -3.22
N PRO A 83 -5.86 30.30 -3.75
CA PRO A 83 -6.08 30.43 -5.19
C PRO A 83 -4.76 30.52 -5.98
N ALA A 84 -3.80 31.30 -5.48
CA ALA A 84 -2.46 31.44 -6.07
C ALA A 84 -1.69 30.11 -6.13
N ASN A 85 -1.67 29.32 -5.04
CA ASN A 85 -1.03 28.01 -5.02
C ASN A 85 -1.73 27.00 -5.95
N VAL A 86 -3.06 27.02 -6.02
CA VAL A 86 -3.82 26.17 -6.95
C VAL A 86 -3.46 26.52 -8.41
N SER A 87 -3.47 27.80 -8.77
CA SER A 87 -3.12 28.27 -10.12
C SER A 87 -1.68 27.92 -10.49
N THR A 88 -0.72 28.20 -9.60
CA THR A 88 0.70 27.91 -9.78
C THR A 88 0.95 26.42 -9.98
N MET A 89 0.41 25.56 -9.11
CA MET A 89 0.63 24.12 -9.18
C MET A 89 -0.12 23.47 -10.35
N LEU A 90 -1.29 23.98 -10.75
CA LEU A 90 -1.97 23.52 -11.97
C LEU A 90 -1.21 23.92 -13.24
N SER A 91 -0.59 25.10 -13.26
CA SER A 91 0.24 25.54 -14.38
C SER A 91 1.53 24.73 -14.48
N ARG A 92 2.18 24.44 -13.35
CA ARG A 92 3.43 23.64 -13.30
C ARG A 92 3.21 22.15 -13.60
N TYR A 93 2.08 21.57 -13.20
CA TYR A 93 1.90 20.11 -13.20
C TYR A 93 0.71 19.59 -14.02
N GLY A 94 -0.19 20.46 -14.50
CA GLY A 94 -1.44 20.08 -15.18
C GLY A 94 -2.48 19.38 -14.29
N LYS A 95 -2.07 18.77 -13.17
CA LYS A 95 -2.91 17.99 -12.28
C LYS A 95 -2.51 18.17 -10.81
N VAL A 96 -3.50 18.45 -9.96
CA VAL A 96 -3.33 18.55 -8.51
C VAL A 96 -4.38 17.72 -7.77
N VAL A 97 -4.05 17.35 -6.53
CA VAL A 97 -4.96 16.73 -5.57
C VAL A 97 -5.10 17.67 -4.38
N LEU A 98 -6.33 18.05 -4.07
CA LEU A 98 -6.69 18.86 -2.92
C LEU A 98 -7.15 17.91 -1.81
N LYS A 99 -6.62 18.04 -0.60
CA LYS A 99 -6.97 17.18 0.54
C LYS A 99 -7.11 17.98 1.84
N PRO A 100 -8.06 17.65 2.73
CA PRO A 100 -8.14 18.27 4.05
C PRO A 100 -6.83 18.09 4.84
N VAL A 101 -6.40 19.14 5.56
CA VAL A 101 -5.24 19.08 6.46
C VAL A 101 -5.45 17.98 7.52
N VAL A 102 -6.67 17.90 8.07
CA VAL A 102 -7.14 16.86 9.00
C VAL A 102 -8.32 16.11 8.41
N GLY A 103 -8.28 14.78 8.46
CA GLY A 103 -9.33 13.86 7.98
C GLY A 103 -8.76 12.49 7.58
N THR A 104 -9.62 11.50 7.40
CA THR A 104 -9.27 10.09 7.10
C THR A 104 -10.09 9.56 5.90
N GLY A 105 -9.86 8.30 5.49
CA GLY A 105 -10.76 7.57 4.58
C GLY A 105 -10.93 8.16 3.16
N GLY A 106 -10.00 9.02 2.72
CA GLY A 106 -10.11 9.78 1.45
C GLY A 106 -11.28 10.77 1.41
N VAL A 107 -11.89 11.12 2.55
CA VAL A 107 -13.04 12.03 2.60
C VAL A 107 -12.61 13.46 2.26
N GLY A 108 -13.34 14.10 1.36
CA GLY A 108 -13.05 15.47 0.90
C GLY A 108 -11.85 15.58 -0.05
N VAL A 109 -11.30 14.47 -0.55
CA VAL A 109 -10.23 14.53 -1.56
C VAL A 109 -10.83 14.92 -2.91
N ILE A 110 -10.27 15.96 -3.52
CA ILE A 110 -10.67 16.51 -4.83
C ILE A 110 -9.48 16.38 -5.77
N MET A 111 -9.66 15.84 -6.98
CA MET A 111 -8.65 15.93 -8.04
C MET A 111 -9.06 17.04 -9.02
N VAL A 112 -8.10 17.85 -9.43
CA VAL A 112 -8.28 18.90 -10.43
C VAL A 112 -7.26 18.71 -11.55
N ILE A 113 -7.74 18.72 -12.79
CA ILE A 113 -6.94 18.55 -14.01
C ILE A 113 -7.20 19.78 -14.89
N ARG A 114 -6.14 20.49 -15.30
CA ARG A 114 -6.20 21.51 -16.35
C ARG A 114 -6.26 20.80 -17.71
N THR A 115 -7.13 21.26 -18.59
CA THR A 115 -7.31 20.77 -19.96
C THR A 115 -7.25 21.94 -20.94
N GLY A 116 -7.15 21.69 -22.25
CA GLY A 116 -7.19 22.76 -23.25
C GLY A 116 -8.47 23.60 -23.20
N ALA A 117 -9.60 22.99 -22.80
CA ALA A 117 -10.91 23.63 -22.66
C ALA A 117 -11.25 24.11 -21.23
N GLY A 118 -10.25 24.26 -20.35
CA GLY A 118 -10.43 24.74 -18.97
C GLY A 118 -10.00 23.72 -17.91
N TYR A 119 -10.94 23.27 -17.08
CA TYR A 119 -10.66 22.45 -15.90
C TYR A 119 -11.66 21.31 -15.70
N THR A 120 -11.17 20.15 -15.28
CA THR A 120 -11.98 19.01 -14.84
C THR A 120 -11.73 18.75 -13.35
N ILE A 121 -12.80 18.79 -12.57
CA ILE A 121 -12.82 18.46 -11.14
C ILE A 121 -13.42 17.07 -10.96
N ARG A 122 -12.75 16.20 -10.20
CA ARG A 122 -13.29 14.90 -9.77
C ARG A 122 -13.40 14.88 -8.24
N HIS A 123 -14.58 14.54 -7.73
CA HIS A 123 -14.83 14.34 -6.30
C HIS A 123 -15.82 13.19 -6.12
N LYS A 124 -15.41 12.15 -5.37
CA LYS A 124 -16.08 10.84 -5.35
C LYS A 124 -16.24 10.31 -6.80
N ARG A 125 -17.45 9.92 -7.21
CA ARG A 125 -17.80 9.55 -8.60
C ARG A 125 -18.16 10.75 -9.50
N LYS A 126 -18.40 11.94 -8.93
CA LYS A 126 -18.84 13.11 -9.70
C LYS A 126 -17.66 13.73 -10.46
N VAL A 127 -17.91 14.03 -11.73
CA VAL A 127 -17.03 14.83 -12.59
C VAL A 127 -17.74 16.14 -12.88
N THR A 128 -17.06 17.26 -12.66
CA THR A 128 -17.55 18.61 -13.01
C THR A 128 -16.54 19.24 -13.97
N ARG A 129 -17.02 19.81 -15.08
CA ARG A 129 -16.19 20.59 -16.02
C ARG A 129 -16.42 22.08 -15.77
N CYS A 130 -15.36 22.87 -15.80
CA CYS A 130 -15.38 24.31 -15.57
C CYS A 130 -14.57 25.01 -16.68
N ARG A 131 -15.20 25.97 -17.38
CA ARG A 131 -14.56 26.67 -18.51
C ARG A 131 -13.41 27.60 -18.09
N ASN A 132 -13.42 28.09 -16.85
CA ASN A 132 -12.45 29.09 -16.37
C ASN A 132 -12.07 28.88 -14.89
N PHE A 133 -11.04 29.59 -14.43
CA PHE A 133 -10.51 29.47 -13.08
C PHE A 133 -11.53 29.89 -12.00
N ARG A 134 -12.36 30.92 -12.25
CA ARG A 134 -13.37 31.41 -11.32
C ARG A 134 -14.44 30.35 -11.01
N SER A 135 -15.01 29.74 -12.05
CA SER A 135 -16.00 28.66 -11.92
C SER A 135 -15.41 27.40 -11.26
N MET A 136 -14.16 27.06 -11.58
CA MET A 136 -13.43 25.98 -10.90
C MET A 136 -13.27 26.24 -9.40
N MET A 137 -12.84 27.44 -9.01
CA MET A 137 -12.62 27.81 -7.60
C MET A 137 -13.93 27.85 -6.81
N ALA A 138 -15.04 28.31 -7.42
CA ALA A 138 -16.36 28.26 -6.81
C ALA A 138 -16.80 26.80 -6.54
N ALA A 139 -16.64 25.90 -7.51
CA ALA A 139 -16.96 24.48 -7.36
C ALA A 139 -16.09 23.78 -6.28
N ILE A 140 -14.80 24.12 -6.20
CA ILE A 140 -13.90 23.67 -5.12
C ILE A 140 -14.39 24.21 -3.76
N GLY A 141 -14.77 25.48 -3.69
CA GLY A 141 -15.28 26.12 -2.46
C GLY A 141 -16.50 25.41 -1.88
N ALA A 142 -17.48 25.09 -2.74
CA ALA A 142 -18.70 24.36 -2.36
C ALA A 142 -18.41 22.96 -1.77
N ILE A 143 -17.41 22.24 -2.31
CA ILE A 143 -16.98 20.93 -1.77
C ILE A 143 -16.20 21.11 -0.46
N ARG A 144 -15.32 22.12 -0.40
CA ARG A 144 -14.39 22.35 0.72
C ARG A 144 -15.09 22.77 2.01
N ARG A 145 -16.23 23.47 1.91
CA ARG A 145 -17.02 23.98 3.06
C ARG A 145 -16.13 24.66 4.13
N ARG A 146 -15.38 25.69 3.71
CA ARG A 146 -14.44 26.50 4.53
C ARG A 146 -13.27 25.76 5.22
N ARG A 147 -13.17 24.43 5.16
CA ARG A 147 -12.09 23.65 5.79
C ARG A 147 -10.70 23.99 5.23
N SER A 148 -9.69 23.94 6.10
CA SER A 148 -8.26 24.04 5.73
C SER A 148 -7.82 22.83 4.90
N TYR A 149 -7.25 23.10 3.72
CA TYR A 149 -6.84 22.10 2.73
C TYR A 149 -5.38 22.30 2.33
N LEU A 150 -4.79 21.24 1.80
CA LEU A 150 -3.52 21.23 1.10
C LEU A 150 -3.76 21.08 -0.41
N VAL A 151 -2.88 21.67 -1.21
CA VAL A 151 -2.72 21.40 -2.66
C VAL A 151 -1.48 20.53 -2.80
N GLN A 152 -1.61 19.36 -3.42
CA GLN A 152 -0.50 18.44 -3.67
C GLN A 152 -0.39 18.16 -5.17
N ARG A 153 0.83 18.03 -5.70
CA ARG A 153 1.08 17.57 -7.08
C ARG A 153 0.35 16.25 -7.32
N GLY A 154 -0.49 16.19 -8.34
CA GLY A 154 -1.22 14.98 -8.69
C GLY A 154 -0.34 14.02 -9.48
N ILE A 155 -0.01 12.88 -8.89
CA ILE A 155 0.82 11.84 -9.55
C ILE A 155 -0.01 11.04 -10.57
N SER A 156 0.62 10.64 -11.68
CA SER A 156 0.04 9.69 -12.65
C SER A 156 0.47 8.28 -12.26
N LEU A 157 -0.31 7.67 -11.37
CA LEU A 157 -0.08 6.32 -10.87
C LEU A 157 0.02 5.27 -11.99
N ALA A 158 0.82 4.25 -11.72
CA ALA A 158 0.73 2.95 -12.36
C ALA A 158 -0.68 2.35 -12.17
N SER A 159 -1.11 1.52 -13.10
CA SER A 159 -2.51 1.09 -13.18
C SER A 159 -2.66 -0.32 -13.71
N ILE A 160 -3.64 -1.06 -13.19
CA ILE A 160 -4.03 -2.39 -13.68
C ILE A 160 -5.35 -2.21 -14.45
N ARG A 161 -5.36 -2.50 -15.75
CA ARG A 161 -6.54 -2.31 -16.64
C ARG A 161 -7.17 -0.90 -16.48
N GLY A 162 -6.34 0.15 -16.52
CA GLY A 162 -6.74 1.55 -16.37
C GLY A 162 -7.11 2.01 -14.94
N ARG A 163 -7.27 1.08 -13.98
CA ARG A 163 -7.56 1.40 -12.57
C ARG A 163 -6.24 1.71 -11.83
N PRO A 164 -6.06 2.87 -11.19
CA PRO A 164 -4.84 3.18 -10.45
C PRO A 164 -4.68 2.25 -9.24
N ILE A 165 -3.44 1.90 -8.93
CA ILE A 165 -3.06 1.13 -7.75
C ILE A 165 -2.12 1.93 -6.85
N ASP A 166 -2.28 1.75 -5.54
CA ASP A 166 -1.35 2.23 -4.54
C ASP A 166 -1.04 1.09 -3.52
N TYR A 167 -0.21 1.36 -2.52
CA TYR A 167 0.25 0.35 -1.56
C TYR A 167 0.18 0.86 -0.13
N ARG A 168 -0.35 0.04 0.77
CA ARG A 168 -0.32 0.26 2.22
C ARG A 168 0.81 -0.56 2.82
N VAL A 169 1.71 0.11 3.53
CA VAL A 169 2.66 -0.53 4.46
C VAL A 169 2.24 -0.20 5.89
N LYS A 170 1.95 -1.20 6.72
CA LYS A 170 1.62 -1.04 8.15
C LYS A 170 2.81 -1.52 8.98
N VAL A 171 3.33 -0.64 9.84
CA VAL A 171 4.36 -0.96 10.83
C VAL A 171 3.82 -0.70 12.24
N VAL A 172 4.22 -1.54 13.19
CA VAL A 172 3.78 -1.48 14.59
C VAL A 172 5.00 -1.73 15.48
N LYS A 173 5.16 -0.92 16.53
CA LYS A 173 6.20 -1.07 17.54
C LYS A 173 5.77 -2.15 18.53
N GLN A 174 6.58 -3.19 18.68
CA GLN A 174 6.40 -4.34 19.59
C GLN A 174 7.71 -4.51 20.35
N ASN A 175 7.67 -4.60 21.69
CA ASN A 175 8.87 -4.72 22.54
C ASN A 175 9.95 -3.69 22.17
N HIS A 176 9.54 -2.44 22.02
CA HIS A 176 10.33 -1.29 21.55
C HIS A 176 10.88 -1.36 20.11
N VAL A 177 10.68 -2.45 19.36
CA VAL A 177 11.17 -2.65 17.98
C VAL A 177 10.05 -2.46 16.94
N TRP A 178 10.35 -1.79 15.83
CA TRP A 178 9.41 -1.59 14.72
C TRP A 178 9.34 -2.79 13.78
N VAL A 179 8.18 -3.44 13.72
CA VAL A 179 7.92 -4.60 12.85
C VAL A 179 6.97 -4.23 11.72
N THR A 180 7.24 -4.71 10.50
CA THR A 180 6.29 -4.58 9.37
C THR A 180 5.20 -5.63 9.47
N ARG A 181 3.99 -5.22 9.84
CA ARG A 181 2.82 -6.10 9.96
C ARG A 181 2.11 -6.37 8.62
N ALA A 182 2.15 -5.43 7.66
CA ALA A 182 1.53 -5.64 6.35
C ALA A 182 2.20 -4.83 5.23
N MET A 183 2.17 -5.38 4.00
CA MET A 183 2.52 -4.68 2.76
C MET A 183 1.59 -5.17 1.63
N VAL A 184 0.50 -4.43 1.38
CA VAL A 184 -0.57 -4.80 0.45
C VAL A 184 -0.78 -3.75 -0.64
N GLY A 185 -1.21 -4.18 -1.83
CA GLY A 185 -1.68 -3.29 -2.89
C GLY A 185 -3.18 -2.99 -2.74
N ARG A 186 -3.62 -1.80 -3.12
CA ARG A 186 -5.03 -1.38 -3.10
C ARG A 186 -5.40 -0.82 -4.46
N LEU A 187 -6.17 -1.59 -5.22
CA LEU A 187 -6.60 -1.23 -6.57
C LEU A 187 -7.91 -0.43 -6.52
N ALA A 188 -7.93 0.78 -7.06
CA ALA A 188 -9.12 1.65 -7.02
C ALA A 188 -10.36 0.98 -7.64
N ASN A 189 -11.53 1.27 -7.08
CA ASN A 189 -12.83 0.89 -7.64
C ASN A 189 -13.02 1.53 -9.04
N PRO A 190 -13.56 0.87 -10.07
CA PRO A 190 -13.79 1.49 -11.38
C PRO A 190 -14.48 2.86 -11.29
N GLY A 191 -14.00 3.82 -12.09
CA GLY A 191 -14.47 5.20 -12.09
C GLY A 191 -13.97 6.10 -10.95
N PHE A 192 -13.37 5.55 -9.88
CA PHE A 192 -12.72 6.34 -8.83
C PHE A 192 -11.25 6.65 -9.18
N PHE A 193 -10.78 7.83 -8.74
CA PHE A 193 -9.35 8.17 -8.77
C PHE A 193 -8.66 7.91 -7.42
N VAL A 194 -9.44 7.67 -6.35
CA VAL A 194 -8.93 7.28 -5.03
C VAL A 194 -8.96 5.76 -4.88
N THR A 195 -7.88 5.25 -4.34
CA THR A 195 -7.49 3.83 -4.14
C THR A 195 -7.95 3.24 -2.80
N ASN A 196 -8.67 4.02 -1.99
CA ASN A 196 -9.00 3.65 -0.61
C ASN A 196 -9.97 2.45 -0.56
N LEU A 197 -9.58 1.40 0.17
CA LEU A 197 -10.35 0.15 0.32
C LEU A 197 -11.77 0.39 0.86
N CYS A 198 -11.95 1.35 1.79
CA CYS A 198 -13.26 1.74 2.34
C CYS A 198 -14.21 2.38 1.30
N ARG A 199 -13.83 2.42 0.01
CA ARG A 199 -14.65 2.84 -1.14
C ARG A 199 -14.83 1.72 -2.17
N GLY A 200 -14.69 0.46 -1.77
CA GLY A 200 -14.81 -0.72 -2.65
C GLY A 200 -13.56 -0.95 -3.49
N GLY A 201 -12.38 -0.62 -2.96
CA GLY A 201 -11.11 -0.97 -3.61
C GLY A 201 -10.81 -2.47 -3.46
N THR A 202 -10.15 -3.06 -4.45
CA THR A 202 -9.73 -4.47 -4.39
C THR A 202 -8.38 -4.56 -3.67
N MET A 203 -8.28 -5.34 -2.59
CA MET A 203 -6.99 -5.64 -1.96
C MET A 203 -6.23 -6.67 -2.79
N LEU A 204 -4.94 -6.47 -2.97
CA LEU A 204 -4.02 -7.41 -3.64
C LEU A 204 -2.79 -7.61 -2.76
N SER A 205 -2.08 -8.73 -2.92
CA SER A 205 -0.71 -8.81 -2.39
C SER A 205 0.16 -7.74 -3.07
N SER A 206 1.15 -7.18 -2.36
CA SER A 206 2.08 -6.22 -2.97
C SER A 206 2.85 -6.82 -4.15
N THR A 207 3.17 -8.11 -4.08
CA THR A 207 3.77 -8.89 -5.17
C THR A 207 2.90 -8.83 -6.44
N GLU A 208 1.62 -9.16 -6.32
CA GLU A 208 0.65 -9.17 -7.42
C GLU A 208 0.39 -7.75 -7.96
N GLY A 209 0.18 -6.80 -7.06
CA GLY A 209 -0.04 -5.40 -7.41
C GLY A 209 1.11 -4.82 -8.22
N ILE A 210 2.37 -5.07 -7.85
CA ILE A 210 3.54 -4.62 -8.61
C ILE A 210 3.63 -5.37 -9.95
N ARG A 211 3.50 -6.70 -9.94
CA ARG A 211 3.63 -7.56 -11.15
C ARG A 211 2.67 -7.16 -12.28
N ARG A 212 1.49 -6.64 -11.93
CA ARG A 212 0.43 -6.26 -12.90
C ARG A 212 0.38 -4.77 -13.26
N SER A 213 1.17 -3.92 -12.60
CA SER A 213 1.17 -2.47 -12.84
C SER A 213 2.53 -1.92 -13.31
N LEU A 214 3.60 -2.68 -13.12
CA LEU A 214 4.97 -2.37 -13.51
C LEU A 214 5.63 -3.60 -14.18
N PRO A 215 6.75 -3.44 -14.93
CA PRO A 215 7.47 -4.55 -15.53
C PRO A 215 7.85 -5.65 -14.52
N LYS A 216 7.75 -6.93 -14.91
CA LYS A 216 7.91 -8.10 -14.01
C LYS A 216 9.19 -8.06 -13.15
N ALA A 217 10.31 -7.60 -13.71
CA ALA A 217 11.61 -7.46 -13.02
C ALA A 217 11.65 -6.39 -11.89
N ALA A 218 10.54 -5.69 -11.62
CA ALA A 218 10.45 -4.66 -10.59
C ALA A 218 10.17 -5.20 -9.17
N VAL A 219 9.51 -6.36 -9.02
CA VAL A 219 8.86 -6.76 -7.74
C VAL A 219 9.80 -6.73 -6.53
N ARG A 220 10.92 -7.46 -6.55
CA ARG A 220 11.86 -7.53 -5.41
C ARG A 220 12.42 -6.15 -5.06
N ARG A 221 12.88 -5.41 -6.07
CA ARG A 221 13.45 -4.05 -5.96
C ARG A 221 12.44 -3.07 -5.36
N LYS A 222 11.22 -3.03 -5.88
CA LYS A 222 10.17 -2.10 -5.45
C LYS A 222 9.60 -2.41 -4.06
N LYS A 223 9.55 -3.68 -3.64
CA LYS A 223 9.26 -4.04 -2.25
C LYS A 223 10.39 -3.62 -1.30
N GLN A 224 11.65 -3.73 -1.72
CA GLN A 224 12.79 -3.25 -0.92
C GLN A 224 12.83 -1.73 -0.81
N GLU A 225 12.57 -1.01 -1.91
CA GLU A 225 12.47 0.46 -1.93
C GLU A 225 11.41 0.96 -0.92
N MET A 226 10.20 0.38 -0.93
CA MET A 226 9.17 0.69 0.07
C MET A 226 9.61 0.36 1.50
N ARG A 227 10.30 -0.77 1.75
CA ARG A 227 10.83 -1.10 3.09
C ARG A 227 11.86 -0.08 3.57
N ASN A 228 12.83 0.27 2.72
CA ASN A 228 13.90 1.20 3.05
C ASN A 228 13.33 2.60 3.38
N VAL A 229 12.46 3.13 2.52
CA VAL A 229 11.81 4.43 2.75
C VAL A 229 10.91 4.39 3.99
N THR A 230 10.19 3.29 4.22
CA THR A 230 9.39 3.10 5.45
C THR A 230 10.26 3.16 6.69
N ARG A 231 11.38 2.42 6.73
CA ARG A 231 12.28 2.37 7.91
C ARG A 231 12.80 3.77 8.27
N ILE A 232 13.31 4.52 7.29
CA ILE A 232 13.86 5.87 7.50
C ILE A 232 12.72 6.81 7.94
N SER A 233 11.56 6.76 7.28
CA SER A 233 10.40 7.60 7.60
C SER A 233 9.86 7.34 9.01
N THR A 234 9.80 6.08 9.45
CA THR A 234 9.43 5.69 10.81
C THR A 234 10.38 6.29 11.83
N GLN A 235 11.70 6.16 11.62
CA GLN A 235 12.72 6.73 12.51
C GLN A 235 12.68 8.28 12.59
N LEU A 236 12.27 8.96 11.52
CA LEU A 236 12.06 10.42 11.52
C LEU A 236 10.81 10.83 12.30
N LEU A 237 9.69 10.12 12.06
CA LEU A 237 8.40 10.40 12.69
C LEU A 237 8.41 10.06 14.19
N GLU A 238 9.08 8.98 14.59
CA GLU A 238 9.22 8.60 16.00
C GLU A 238 10.00 9.63 16.80
N ARG A 239 11.14 10.12 16.27
CA ARG A 239 11.94 11.16 16.93
C ARG A 239 11.17 12.47 17.11
N HIS A 240 10.36 12.87 16.13
CA HIS A 240 9.53 14.08 16.21
C HIS A 240 8.23 13.89 17.01
N PHE A 241 7.70 12.67 17.07
CA PHE A 241 6.46 12.35 17.74
C PHE A 241 6.65 11.15 18.70
N PRO A 242 7.41 11.32 19.81
CA PRO A 242 7.51 10.30 20.86
C PRO A 242 6.12 9.83 21.30
N GLY A 243 5.97 8.52 21.51
CA GLY A 243 4.71 7.86 21.85
C GLY A 243 3.88 7.36 20.65
N VAL A 244 4.29 7.57 19.40
CA VAL A 244 3.67 6.89 18.25
C VAL A 244 4.09 5.42 18.22
N GLY A 245 3.14 4.50 18.36
CA GLY A 245 3.37 3.04 18.35
C GLY A 245 2.95 2.33 17.05
N GLN A 246 2.24 3.01 16.14
CA GLN A 246 1.83 2.43 14.84
C GLN A 246 1.82 3.47 13.72
N LEU A 247 2.23 3.04 12.52
CA LEU A 247 2.25 3.88 11.32
C LEU A 247 1.74 3.09 10.10
N GLY A 248 0.86 3.72 9.32
CA GLY A 248 0.43 3.25 8.00
C GLY A 248 0.84 4.23 6.92
N PHE A 249 1.74 3.79 6.05
CA PHE A 249 2.23 4.56 4.90
C PHE A 249 1.40 4.21 3.66
N ASP A 250 0.91 5.25 2.99
CA ASP A 250 0.19 5.14 1.73
C ASP A 250 1.13 5.58 0.59
N TYR A 251 1.71 4.59 -0.09
CA TYR A 251 2.66 4.74 -1.20
C TYR A 251 1.99 4.56 -2.55
N GLY A 252 2.59 5.08 -3.62
CA GLY A 252 2.28 4.62 -4.98
C GLY A 252 3.47 4.75 -5.90
N PHE A 253 3.47 3.94 -6.96
CA PHE A 253 4.41 4.10 -8.07
C PHE A 253 3.73 4.89 -9.19
N ASP A 254 4.45 5.84 -9.80
CA ASP A 254 4.02 6.41 -11.07
C ASP A 254 4.32 5.47 -12.24
N ARG A 255 3.99 5.91 -13.46
CA ARG A 255 4.17 5.11 -14.69
C ARG A 255 5.63 4.84 -15.06
N SER A 256 6.61 5.61 -14.58
CA SER A 256 8.05 5.25 -14.72
C SER A 256 8.52 4.33 -13.58
N GLY A 257 7.65 4.05 -12.61
CA GLY A 257 7.96 3.24 -11.44
C GLY A 257 8.58 4.03 -10.29
N LYS A 258 8.67 5.37 -10.33
CA LYS A 258 9.18 6.14 -9.18
C LYS A 258 8.22 6.02 -8.00
N LEU A 259 8.76 5.74 -6.82
CA LEU A 259 8.01 5.67 -5.55
C LEU A 259 7.63 7.08 -5.05
N TRP A 260 6.39 7.22 -4.61
CA TRP A 260 5.83 8.40 -3.98
C TRP A 260 5.12 8.07 -2.66
N ILE A 261 5.17 8.98 -1.68
CA ILE A 261 4.43 8.93 -0.40
C ILE A 261 3.26 9.93 -0.46
N PHE A 262 2.02 9.47 -0.27
CA PHE A 262 0.84 10.34 -0.32
C PHE A 262 0.37 10.80 1.06
N GLU A 263 0.39 9.90 2.05
CA GLU A 263 0.15 10.21 3.45
C GLU A 263 0.77 9.16 4.38
N VAL A 264 0.89 9.54 5.65
CA VAL A 264 1.20 8.63 6.75
C VAL A 264 0.16 8.80 7.85
N ASN A 265 -0.36 7.68 8.35
CA ASN A 265 -1.40 7.60 9.36
C ASN A 265 -0.84 7.02 10.66
N THR A 266 -1.07 7.68 11.80
CA THR A 266 -0.67 7.23 13.15
C THR A 266 -1.75 6.38 13.84
N ARG A 267 -2.86 6.13 13.14
CA ARG A 267 -3.92 5.19 13.52
C ARG A 267 -4.39 4.45 12.25
N PRO A 268 -3.53 3.60 11.66
CA PRO A 268 -3.92 2.83 10.48
C PRO A 268 -4.92 1.73 10.84
N HIS A 269 -6.09 1.79 10.20
CA HIS A 269 -6.89 0.59 9.91
C HIS A 269 -6.01 -0.35 9.07
#